data_AF-A0A2N5YXB2-F1
#
_entry.id   AF-A0A2N5YXB2-F1
#
_cell.length_a   1.000
_cell.length_b   1.000
_cell.length_c   1.000
_cell.angle_alpha   90.00
_cell.angle_beta   90.00
_cell.angle_gamma   90.00
#
_symmetry.space_group_name_H-M   'P 1'
#
loop_
_entity.id
_entity.type
_entity.pdbx_description
1 polymer ?
#
loop_
_entity_poly.entity_id
_entity_poly.type
_entity_poly.pdbx_seq_one_letter_code
_entity_poly.pdbx_strand_id
1 'polypeptide(L)'
;MKINVKCLILFLLTTTIIFSGCKDDAQAPEIYFLNSDGDVVTSNQMDTTILLYTVYSDPGISVEDNVSDSEDIIVESDIIEVLLTNTYGQVRTCGTYTVTYSATDEALNVGTATKEIIVENVAIPFTGSYSTNRTNSEIAETTYNSTISADSRISGRLLFPKVYAQQIGEVSSYFKLAADLYSPDYSTQFSETIAYTGTSADKETPFFSTISYASALETILEFDLLKIDAQEFTDDLGNEVQIAGRELDNLPLSRIEYVRGTKEISKIVLELNVTFNGVPDDNVIEVYTPND
;
A
#
# COMPACT_ATOMS: atom_id res chain seq x y z
N MET A 1 67.15 -8.66 -8.99
CA MET A 1 66.67 -9.94 -8.45
C MET A 1 65.53 -10.42 -9.34
N LYS A 2 65.82 -11.31 -10.30
CA LYS A 2 64.84 -11.99 -11.18
C LYS A 2 64.66 -13.40 -10.64
N ILE A 3 63.43 -13.87 -10.47
CA ILE A 3 62.99 -15.29 -10.40
C ILE A 3 61.45 -15.20 -10.56
N ASN A 4 60.85 -15.52 -11.70
CA ASN A 4 60.67 -16.80 -12.42
C ASN A 4 59.21 -17.25 -12.27
N VAL A 5 58.45 -17.04 -13.36
CA VAL A 5 57.12 -17.61 -13.60
C VAL A 5 57.26 -19.13 -13.68
N LYS A 6 56.46 -19.87 -12.91
CA LYS A 6 56.20 -21.29 -13.15
C LYS A 6 54.70 -21.48 -13.30
N CYS A 7 54.32 -21.98 -14.48
CA CYS A 7 53.01 -22.55 -14.76
C CYS A 7 52.58 -23.49 -13.64
N LEU A 8 51.37 -23.30 -13.12
CA LEU A 8 50.66 -24.32 -12.38
C LEU A 8 49.46 -24.74 -13.22
N ILE A 9 49.44 -26.04 -13.52
CA ILE A 9 48.52 -26.76 -14.38
C ILE A 9 47.11 -26.68 -13.78
N LEU A 10 46.15 -26.22 -14.58
CA LEU A 10 44.71 -26.28 -14.29
C LEU A 10 44.27 -27.74 -14.35
N PHE A 11 44.07 -28.37 -13.19
CA PHE A 11 43.33 -29.63 -13.11
C PHE A 11 41.84 -29.31 -13.28
N LEU A 12 41.33 -29.51 -14.49
CA LEU A 12 39.90 -29.56 -14.75
C LEU A 12 39.38 -30.85 -14.09
N LEU A 13 38.89 -30.73 -12.85
CA LEU A 13 38.18 -31.82 -12.19
C LEU A 13 36.82 -31.91 -12.88
N THR A 14 36.72 -32.72 -13.93
CA THR A 14 35.44 -33.11 -14.50
C THR A 14 34.75 -34.02 -13.48
N THR A 15 33.96 -33.42 -12.59
CA THR A 15 32.99 -34.16 -11.79
C THR A 15 31.94 -34.73 -12.75
N THR A 16 32.17 -35.97 -13.15
CA THR A 16 31.17 -36.80 -13.81
C THR A 16 30.02 -36.97 -12.82
N ILE A 17 28.93 -36.24 -13.03
CA ILE A 17 27.67 -36.47 -12.33
C ILE A 17 27.17 -37.82 -12.85
N ILE A 18 27.28 -38.85 -12.01
CA ILE A 18 26.69 -40.14 -12.28
C ILE A 18 25.19 -39.97 -12.03
N PHE A 19 24.40 -39.83 -13.10
CA PHE A 19 22.95 -40.01 -13.05
C PHE A 19 22.67 -41.46 -12.63
N SER A 20 22.56 -41.71 -11.33
CA SER A 20 22.04 -42.97 -10.80
C SER A 20 20.52 -42.90 -10.85
N GLY A 21 19.96 -43.53 -11.87
CA GLY A 21 18.56 -43.95 -11.90
C GLY A 21 17.55 -42.85 -12.21
N CYS A 22 17.44 -42.42 -13.47
CA CYS A 22 16.15 -41.90 -13.94
C CYS A 22 15.14 -43.04 -13.79
N LYS A 23 14.24 -42.97 -12.81
CA LYS A 23 12.93 -43.58 -12.97
C LYS A 23 12.32 -42.87 -14.19
N ASP A 24 11.81 -43.61 -15.18
CA ASP A 24 11.12 -43.01 -16.32
C ASP A 24 9.89 -42.27 -15.77
N ASP A 25 9.98 -40.95 -15.69
CA ASP A 25 8.91 -40.08 -15.27
C ASP A 25 8.82 -38.85 -16.18
N ALA A 26 7.59 -38.49 -16.53
CA ALA A 26 7.28 -37.44 -17.49
C ALA A 26 6.14 -36.54 -17.02
N GLN A 27 5.61 -36.78 -15.82
CA GLN A 27 4.58 -35.94 -15.20
C GLN A 27 5.29 -34.98 -14.23
N ALA A 28 4.79 -33.75 -14.18
CA ALA A 28 5.32 -32.75 -13.27
C ALA A 28 4.59 -32.80 -11.92
N PRO A 29 5.25 -32.36 -10.82
CA PRO A 29 4.61 -32.24 -9.53
C PRO A 29 3.37 -31.34 -9.54
N GLU A 30 2.36 -31.71 -8.76
CA GLU A 30 1.21 -30.87 -8.47
C GLU A 30 1.44 -30.05 -7.20
N ILE A 31 1.02 -28.78 -7.21
CA ILE A 31 1.20 -27.83 -6.11
C ILE A 31 -0.16 -27.50 -5.48
N TYR A 32 -0.22 -27.60 -4.16
CA TYR A 32 -1.39 -27.34 -3.33
C TYR A 32 -1.10 -26.22 -2.32
N PHE A 33 -1.87 -25.14 -2.35
CA PHE A 33 -1.71 -24.05 -1.39
C PHE A 33 -2.27 -24.41 -0.03
N LEU A 34 -1.63 -23.93 1.04
CA LEU A 34 -2.07 -24.14 2.42
C LEU A 34 -2.72 -22.89 3.00
N ASN A 35 -3.58 -23.06 4.01
CA ASN A 35 -3.97 -21.99 4.93
C ASN A 35 -2.99 -21.91 6.12
N SER A 36 -3.22 -20.96 7.03
CA SER A 36 -2.39 -20.78 8.23
C SER A 36 -2.38 -21.97 9.19
N ASP A 37 -3.37 -22.86 9.10
CA ASP A 37 -3.46 -24.09 9.90
C ASP A 37 -2.75 -25.28 9.24
N GLY A 38 -2.25 -25.11 8.00
CA GLY A 38 -1.57 -26.13 7.21
C GLY A 38 -2.50 -27.01 6.36
N ASP A 39 -3.78 -26.65 6.23
CA ASP A 39 -4.73 -27.40 5.40
C ASP A 39 -4.73 -26.91 3.94
N VAL A 40 -4.92 -27.82 2.99
CA VAL A 40 -5.03 -27.50 1.56
C VAL A 40 -6.28 -26.66 1.29
N VAL A 41 -6.11 -25.56 0.55
CA VAL A 41 -7.19 -24.64 0.17
C VAL A 41 -7.59 -24.74 -1.29
N THR A 42 -8.84 -24.37 -1.58
CA THR A 42 -9.38 -24.25 -2.94
C THR A 42 -9.17 -22.85 -3.51
N SER A 43 -9.33 -22.66 -4.83
CA SER A 43 -9.03 -21.38 -5.53
C SER A 43 -9.63 -20.14 -4.87
N ASN A 44 -10.85 -20.23 -4.33
CA ASN A 44 -11.55 -19.09 -3.73
C ASN A 44 -11.03 -18.72 -2.33
N GLN A 45 -10.08 -19.48 -1.79
CA GLN A 45 -9.47 -19.29 -0.48
C GLN A 45 -7.95 -19.07 -0.58
N MET A 46 -7.40 -19.02 -1.79
CA MET A 46 -5.97 -18.82 -2.03
C MET A 46 -5.55 -17.35 -1.96
N ASP A 47 -6.48 -16.44 -2.24
CA ASP A 47 -6.20 -15.00 -2.27
C ASP A 47 -5.97 -14.46 -0.86
N THR A 48 -4.92 -13.66 -0.69
CA THR A 48 -4.57 -13.07 0.59
C THR A 48 -4.55 -11.56 0.50
N THR A 49 -5.33 -10.87 1.35
CA THR A 49 -5.27 -9.42 1.50
C THR A 49 -4.44 -9.05 2.73
N ILE A 50 -3.45 -8.18 2.56
CA ILE A 50 -2.62 -7.62 3.62
C ILE A 50 -2.60 -6.09 3.56
N LEU A 51 -2.23 -5.45 4.67
CA LEU A 51 -2.06 -4.01 4.71
C LEU A 51 -0.66 -3.59 4.27
N LEU A 52 -0.59 -2.44 3.61
CA LEU A 52 0.64 -1.71 3.36
C LEU A 52 1.45 -1.59 4.66
N TYR A 53 2.78 -1.78 4.60
CA TYR A 53 3.69 -1.81 5.76
C TYR A 53 3.56 -3.01 6.71
N THR A 54 2.84 -4.07 6.33
CA THR A 54 2.89 -5.36 7.02
C THR A 54 3.86 -6.33 6.35
N VAL A 55 4.26 -7.38 7.07
CA VAL A 55 5.07 -8.48 6.54
C VAL A 55 4.12 -9.59 6.09
N TYR A 56 4.23 -10.01 4.83
CA TYR A 56 3.52 -11.18 4.35
C TYR A 56 4.11 -12.45 4.96
N SER A 57 3.27 -13.27 5.60
CA SER A 57 3.66 -14.59 6.07
C SER A 57 3.06 -15.63 5.13
N ASP A 58 3.91 -16.28 4.34
CA ASP A 58 3.45 -17.35 3.44
C ASP A 58 2.94 -18.55 4.26
N PRO A 59 1.68 -18.98 4.09
CA PRO A 59 1.19 -20.22 4.71
C PRO A 59 1.87 -21.49 4.18
N GLY A 60 2.56 -21.38 3.05
CA GLY A 60 3.29 -22.48 2.42
C GLY A 60 2.45 -23.26 1.40
N ILE A 61 3.06 -24.32 0.90
CA ILE A 61 2.47 -25.24 -0.08
C ILE A 61 2.72 -26.70 0.33
N SER A 62 1.93 -27.60 -0.23
CA SER A 62 2.19 -29.04 -0.30
C SER A 62 2.41 -29.42 -1.77
N VAL A 63 3.25 -30.43 -2.00
CA VAL A 63 3.55 -30.94 -3.34
C VAL A 63 3.39 -32.45 -3.38
N GLU A 64 2.83 -32.95 -4.46
CA GLU A 64 2.69 -34.38 -4.73
C GLU A 64 3.16 -34.71 -6.14
N ASP A 65 3.73 -35.89 -6.32
CA ASP A 65 4.17 -36.41 -7.60
C ASP A 65 3.89 -37.92 -7.70
N ASN A 66 3.82 -38.47 -8.92
CA ASN A 66 3.52 -39.88 -9.15
C ASN A 66 4.72 -40.82 -8.91
N VAL A 67 5.95 -40.31 -8.94
CA VAL A 67 7.18 -41.12 -8.89
C VAL A 67 8.20 -40.63 -7.86
N SER A 68 8.36 -39.32 -7.73
CA SER A 68 9.24 -38.69 -6.73
C SER A 68 8.52 -38.56 -5.37
N ASP A 69 9.25 -38.85 -4.30
CA ASP A 69 8.75 -38.58 -2.95
C ASP A 69 8.75 -37.06 -2.71
N SER A 70 7.76 -36.54 -1.98
CA SER A 70 7.58 -35.08 -1.78
C SER A 70 8.78 -34.39 -1.13
N GLU A 71 9.59 -35.13 -0.36
CA GLU A 71 10.81 -34.64 0.29
C GLU A 71 11.96 -34.41 -0.69
N ASP A 72 11.93 -35.07 -1.86
CA ASP A 72 12.95 -34.95 -2.90
C ASP A 72 12.58 -33.90 -3.98
N ILE A 73 11.36 -33.33 -3.91
CA ILE A 73 10.90 -32.27 -4.81
C ILE A 73 11.47 -30.91 -4.37
N ILE A 74 12.10 -30.21 -5.31
CA ILE A 74 12.65 -28.87 -5.05
C ILE A 74 11.56 -27.83 -5.30
N VAL A 75 11.25 -27.05 -4.26
CA VAL A 75 10.26 -25.96 -4.32
C VAL A 75 10.95 -24.60 -4.29
N GLU A 76 10.55 -23.72 -5.21
CA GLU A 76 10.97 -22.32 -5.27
C GLU A 76 9.74 -21.40 -5.40
N SER A 77 9.89 -20.14 -5.00
CA SER A 77 8.87 -19.10 -5.18
C SER A 77 9.51 -17.74 -5.50
N ASP A 78 8.76 -16.90 -6.21
CA ASP A 78 9.16 -15.52 -6.58
C ASP A 78 8.68 -14.45 -5.57
N ILE A 79 8.14 -14.84 -4.41
CA ILE A 79 7.51 -13.94 -3.41
C ILE A 79 8.37 -12.71 -3.11
N ILE A 80 9.66 -12.93 -2.83
CA ILE A 80 10.59 -11.87 -2.42
C ILE A 80 10.84 -10.88 -3.56
N GLU A 81 10.84 -11.35 -4.81
CA GLU A 81 11.01 -10.51 -5.99
C GLU A 81 9.75 -9.68 -6.27
N VAL A 82 8.58 -10.30 -6.14
CA VAL A 82 7.30 -9.72 -6.55
C VAL A 82 6.74 -8.72 -5.52
N LEU A 83 6.82 -8.99 -4.21
CA LEU A 83 6.14 -8.18 -3.18
C LEU A 83 6.77 -6.82 -2.85
N LEU A 84 7.85 -6.42 -3.53
CA LEU A 84 8.51 -5.10 -3.40
C LEU A 84 8.73 -4.66 -1.94
N THR A 85 9.31 -5.55 -1.13
CA THR A 85 9.48 -5.31 0.30
C THR A 85 10.71 -4.45 0.64
N ASN A 86 10.70 -3.84 1.83
CA ASN A 86 11.86 -3.16 2.39
C ASN A 86 12.87 -4.12 3.06
N THR A 87 13.91 -3.58 3.71
CA THR A 87 14.91 -4.35 4.47
C THR A 87 14.37 -5.11 5.68
N TYR A 88 13.15 -4.82 6.12
CA TYR A 88 12.42 -5.48 7.20
C TYR A 88 11.35 -6.45 6.67
N GLY A 89 11.25 -6.68 5.36
CA GLY A 89 10.25 -7.56 4.74
C GLY A 89 8.84 -6.97 4.65
N GLN A 90 8.65 -5.67 4.91
CA GLN A 90 7.32 -5.04 4.82
C GLN A 90 7.02 -4.58 3.40
N VAL A 91 5.80 -4.82 2.93
CA VAL A 91 5.32 -4.38 1.61
C VAL A 91 5.21 -2.85 1.53
N ARG A 92 5.66 -2.26 0.42
CA ARG A 92 5.81 -0.79 0.26
C ARG A 92 4.92 -0.17 -0.81
N THR A 93 4.12 -0.96 -1.51
CA THR A 93 3.20 -0.43 -2.52
C THR A 93 1.92 -1.25 -2.53
N CYS A 94 0.78 -0.57 -2.65
CA CYS A 94 -0.53 -1.19 -2.82
C CYS A 94 -0.66 -1.74 -4.23
N GLY A 95 -1.36 -2.86 -4.37
CA GLY A 95 -1.58 -3.50 -5.66
C GLY A 95 -1.89 -4.99 -5.52
N THR A 96 -2.20 -5.62 -6.64
CA THR A 96 -2.36 -7.06 -6.75
C THR A 96 -1.07 -7.65 -7.31
N TYR A 97 -0.54 -8.63 -6.59
CA TYR A 97 0.74 -9.28 -6.87
C TYR A 97 0.50 -10.76 -7.16
N THR A 98 0.83 -11.20 -8.37
CA THR A 98 0.78 -12.61 -8.74
C THR A 98 2.10 -13.27 -8.36
N VAL A 99 2.04 -14.18 -7.39
CA VAL A 99 3.19 -14.98 -6.96
C VAL A 99 3.17 -16.32 -7.68
N THR A 100 4.32 -16.76 -8.16
CA THR A 100 4.54 -18.06 -8.82
C THR A 100 5.33 -18.99 -7.91
N TYR A 101 4.85 -20.22 -7.79
CA TYR A 101 5.56 -21.33 -7.18
C TYR A 101 5.96 -22.33 -8.27
N SER A 102 7.15 -22.89 -8.15
CA SER A 102 7.64 -23.96 -9.02
C SER A 102 8.12 -25.15 -8.20
N ALA A 103 7.75 -26.34 -8.64
CA ALA A 103 8.16 -27.61 -8.04
C ALA A 103 8.87 -28.45 -9.12
N THR A 104 10.09 -28.89 -8.83
CA THR A 104 10.91 -29.70 -9.75
C THR A 104 11.18 -31.07 -9.13
N ASP A 105 10.80 -32.15 -9.83
CA ASP A 105 11.03 -33.53 -9.40
C ASP A 105 12.47 -34.03 -9.73
N GLU A 106 12.76 -35.29 -9.38
CA GLU A 106 14.07 -35.91 -9.67
C GLU A 106 14.32 -36.18 -11.16
N ALA A 107 13.25 -36.26 -11.96
CA ALA A 107 13.30 -36.43 -13.42
C ALA A 107 13.41 -35.09 -14.18
N LEU A 108 13.40 -33.97 -13.45
CA LEU A 108 13.44 -32.59 -13.93
C LEU A 108 12.15 -32.12 -14.65
N ASN A 109 10.99 -32.72 -14.36
CA ASN A 109 9.72 -32.13 -14.75
C ASN A 109 9.38 -30.98 -13.78
N VAL A 110 8.77 -29.92 -14.32
CA VAL A 110 8.49 -28.68 -13.57
C VAL A 110 6.99 -28.39 -13.56
N GLY A 111 6.41 -28.40 -12.37
CA GLY A 111 5.03 -27.96 -12.12
C GLY A 111 5.01 -26.52 -11.63
N THR A 112 3.98 -25.76 -11.99
CA THR A 112 3.81 -24.37 -11.52
C THR A 112 2.39 -24.09 -11.04
N ALA A 113 2.29 -23.24 -10.03
CA ALA A 113 1.01 -22.72 -9.53
C ALA A 113 1.17 -21.26 -9.11
N THR A 114 0.08 -20.49 -9.22
CA THR A 114 0.08 -19.06 -8.90
C THR A 114 -0.99 -18.71 -7.88
N LYS A 115 -0.75 -17.72 -7.04
CA LYS A 115 -1.76 -17.08 -6.17
C LYS A 115 -1.66 -15.57 -6.21
N GLU A 116 -2.76 -14.89 -5.91
CA GLU A 116 -2.78 -13.43 -5.79
C GLU A 116 -2.62 -12.98 -4.33
N ILE A 117 -1.76 -11.98 -4.13
CA ILE A 117 -1.63 -11.24 -2.88
C ILE A 117 -2.07 -9.81 -3.14
N ILE A 118 -3.07 -9.34 -2.41
CA ILE A 118 -3.60 -7.99 -2.52
C ILE A 118 -3.02 -7.17 -1.36
N VAL A 119 -2.27 -6.12 -1.70
CA VAL A 119 -1.80 -5.14 -0.72
C VAL A 119 -2.69 -3.92 -0.77
N GLU A 120 -3.34 -3.61 0.34
CA GLU A 120 -4.24 -2.47 0.48
C GLU A 120 -3.76 -1.44 1.48
N ASN A 121 -4.20 -0.20 1.30
CA ASN A 121 -4.02 0.84 2.30
C ASN A 121 -5.08 0.71 3.40
N VAL A 122 -4.72 0.97 4.65
CA VAL A 122 -5.70 1.01 5.76
C VAL A 122 -6.76 2.11 5.56
N ALA A 123 -6.49 3.10 4.70
CA ALA A 123 -7.42 4.18 4.36
C ALA A 123 -8.54 3.80 3.35
N ILE A 124 -8.59 2.56 2.87
CA ILE A 124 -9.62 2.08 1.93
C ILE A 124 -11.06 2.42 2.35
N PRO A 125 -11.47 2.33 3.64
CA PRO A 125 -12.84 2.65 4.06
C PRO A 125 -13.31 4.08 3.74
N PHE A 126 -12.40 5.01 3.45
CA PHE A 126 -12.71 6.41 3.15
C PHE A 126 -12.66 6.74 1.65
N THR A 127 -12.35 5.74 0.81
CA THR A 127 -12.26 5.93 -0.64
C THR A 127 -13.62 5.80 -1.31
N GLY A 128 -13.78 6.41 -2.48
CA GLY A 128 -15.03 6.34 -3.23
C GLY A 128 -15.35 7.63 -3.96
N SER A 129 -16.55 7.67 -4.55
CA SER A 129 -17.06 8.85 -5.24
C SER A 129 -17.93 9.70 -4.31
N TYR A 130 -17.68 11.00 -4.33
CA TYR A 130 -18.33 11.99 -3.49
C TYR A 130 -18.89 13.13 -4.33
N SER A 131 -20.01 13.68 -3.90
CA SER A 131 -20.48 14.99 -4.29
C SER A 131 -19.83 16.02 -3.39
N THR A 132 -19.11 16.96 -4.00
CA THR A 132 -18.34 17.98 -3.29
C THR A 132 -19.03 19.33 -3.41
N ASN A 133 -19.27 19.98 -2.28
CA ASN A 133 -19.62 21.40 -2.20
C ASN A 133 -18.43 22.18 -1.66
N ARG A 134 -18.09 23.29 -2.32
CA ARG A 134 -17.02 24.19 -1.88
C ARG A 134 -17.58 25.57 -1.55
N THR A 135 -17.10 26.11 -0.44
CA THR A 135 -17.24 27.52 -0.06
C THR A 135 -15.84 28.14 0.05
N ASN A 136 -15.62 29.26 -0.62
CA ASN A 136 -14.39 30.06 -0.52
C ASN A 136 -14.71 31.55 -0.78
N SER A 137 -13.75 32.47 -0.58
CA SER A 137 -14.00 33.91 -0.67
C SER A 137 -13.99 34.45 -2.10
N GLU A 138 -13.33 33.73 -3.02
CA GLU A 138 -13.05 34.20 -4.38
C GLU A 138 -14.15 33.85 -5.41
N ILE A 139 -14.90 32.77 -5.20
CA ILE A 139 -15.90 32.28 -6.17
C ILE A 139 -17.18 31.83 -5.50
N ALA A 140 -18.29 31.95 -6.24
CA ALA A 140 -19.58 31.44 -5.79
C ALA A 140 -19.52 29.93 -5.53
N GLU A 141 -20.37 29.45 -4.63
CA GLU A 141 -20.45 28.02 -4.29
C GLU A 141 -20.54 27.15 -5.54
N THR A 142 -19.68 26.15 -5.61
CA THR A 142 -19.65 25.20 -6.73
C THR A 142 -19.90 23.79 -6.22
N THR A 143 -20.61 23.02 -7.03
CA THR A 143 -20.82 21.59 -6.79
C THR A 143 -20.17 20.78 -7.91
N TYR A 144 -19.41 19.75 -7.56
CA TYR A 144 -18.77 18.84 -8.50
C TYR A 144 -18.56 17.46 -7.90
N ASN A 145 -18.38 16.44 -8.74
CA ASN A 145 -18.04 15.09 -8.27
C ASN A 145 -16.52 14.93 -8.18
N SER A 146 -16.07 14.31 -7.09
CA SER A 146 -14.68 13.96 -6.84
C SER A 146 -14.57 12.50 -6.40
N THR A 147 -13.49 11.84 -6.79
CA THR A 147 -13.21 10.46 -6.35
C THR A 147 -12.00 10.50 -5.43
N ILE A 148 -12.21 10.26 -4.14
CA ILE A 148 -11.13 10.16 -3.16
C ILE A 148 -10.53 8.77 -3.27
N SER A 149 -9.20 8.70 -3.32
CA SER A 149 -8.45 7.44 -3.35
C SER A 149 -7.45 7.37 -2.21
N ALA A 150 -7.07 6.17 -1.78
CA ALA A 150 -5.95 6.01 -0.87
C ALA A 150 -4.62 6.13 -1.64
N ASP A 151 -3.60 6.67 -1.00
CA ASP A 151 -2.24 6.69 -1.54
C ASP A 151 -1.69 5.26 -1.63
N SER A 152 -0.98 4.94 -2.70
CA SER A 152 -0.46 3.58 -2.88
C SER A 152 0.81 3.28 -2.08
N ARG A 153 1.46 4.28 -1.49
CA ARG A 153 2.77 4.16 -0.82
C ARG A 153 2.82 4.72 0.59
N ILE A 154 1.86 5.55 0.98
CA ILE A 154 1.78 6.15 2.31
C ILE A 154 0.54 5.66 3.03
N SER A 155 0.74 4.91 4.12
CA SER A 155 -0.36 4.39 4.94
C SER A 155 -1.19 5.54 5.53
N GLY A 156 -2.51 5.44 5.44
CA GLY A 156 -3.43 6.42 6.02
C GLY A 156 -3.62 7.70 5.22
N ARG A 157 -2.96 7.85 4.07
CA ARG A 157 -3.08 9.04 3.22
C ARG A 157 -4.24 8.91 2.23
N LEU A 158 -5.10 9.91 2.20
CA LEU A 158 -6.15 10.11 1.21
C LEU A 158 -5.71 11.15 0.19
N LEU A 159 -6.07 10.91 -1.07
CA LEU A 159 -5.78 11.78 -2.20
C LEU A 159 -7.08 12.38 -2.73
N PHE A 160 -7.14 13.69 -2.72
CA PHE A 160 -8.25 14.49 -3.21
C PHE A 160 -7.84 15.07 -4.58
N PRO A 161 -8.37 14.57 -5.70
CA PRO A 161 -7.86 14.91 -7.03
C PRO A 161 -8.26 16.32 -7.50
N LYS A 162 -9.22 16.95 -6.81
CA LYS A 162 -9.75 18.28 -7.13
C LYS A 162 -10.09 18.98 -5.83
N VAL A 163 -9.28 19.97 -5.44
CA VAL A 163 -9.46 20.82 -4.27
C VAL A 163 -9.13 22.26 -4.65
N TYR A 164 -9.88 23.24 -4.13
CA TYR A 164 -9.68 24.69 -4.31
C TYR A 164 -9.50 25.11 -5.78
N ALA A 165 -10.56 25.63 -6.39
CA ALA A 165 -10.43 26.18 -7.74
C ALA A 165 -9.92 27.61 -7.66
N GLN A 166 -8.73 27.84 -8.20
CA GLN A 166 -8.28 29.20 -8.50
C GLN A 166 -8.78 29.59 -9.89
N GLN A 167 -9.37 30.79 -10.01
CA GLN A 167 -9.77 31.32 -11.30
C GLN A 167 -8.58 32.00 -11.98
N ILE A 168 -8.09 31.41 -13.06
CA ILE A 168 -7.01 31.95 -13.89
C ILE A 168 -7.63 32.36 -15.23
N GLY A 169 -8.08 33.61 -15.32
CA GLY A 169 -8.86 34.10 -16.47
C GLY A 169 -10.27 33.49 -16.50
N GLU A 170 -10.59 32.74 -17.55
CA GLU A 170 -11.88 32.02 -17.71
C GLU A 170 -11.82 30.55 -17.28
N VAL A 171 -10.64 30.05 -16.88
CA VAL A 171 -10.43 28.64 -16.53
C VAL A 171 -10.30 28.49 -15.01
N SER A 172 -10.96 27.47 -14.46
CA SER A 172 -10.77 27.03 -13.09
C SER A 172 -9.70 25.93 -13.03
N SER A 173 -8.61 26.19 -12.32
CA SER A 173 -7.57 25.20 -12.04
C SER A 173 -7.76 24.63 -10.65
N TYR A 174 -7.77 23.30 -10.53
CA TYR A 174 -7.90 22.59 -9.25
C TYR A 174 -6.56 21.98 -8.84
N PHE A 175 -6.34 21.88 -7.53
CA PHE A 175 -5.17 21.25 -6.95
C PHE A 175 -5.46 19.81 -6.55
N LYS A 176 -4.43 18.96 -6.61
CA LYS A 176 -4.45 17.63 -6.01
C LYS A 176 -3.89 17.74 -4.61
N LEU A 177 -4.66 17.35 -3.60
CA LEU A 177 -4.29 17.51 -2.20
C LEU A 177 -4.20 16.15 -1.53
N ALA A 178 -3.16 15.93 -0.74
CA ALA A 178 -3.08 14.81 0.20
C ALA A 178 -3.63 15.25 1.57
N ALA A 179 -4.40 14.38 2.23
CA ALA A 179 -4.78 14.52 3.63
C ALA A 179 -4.51 13.20 4.35
N ASP A 180 -3.90 13.27 5.53
CA ASP A 180 -3.52 12.11 6.30
C ASP A 180 -4.52 11.87 7.44
N LEU A 181 -4.97 10.63 7.58
CA LEU A 181 -5.79 10.20 8.71
C LEU A 181 -5.05 10.47 10.02
N TYR A 182 -5.72 11.14 10.94
CA TYR A 182 -5.14 11.62 12.18
C TYR A 182 -6.06 11.30 13.37
N SER A 183 -5.44 10.93 14.48
CA SER A 183 -6.09 10.86 15.79
C SER A 183 -5.07 11.23 16.87
N PRO A 184 -5.44 12.08 17.86
CA PRO A 184 -4.54 12.47 18.95
C PRO A 184 -4.19 11.30 19.89
N ASP A 185 -4.94 10.19 19.84
CA ASP A 185 -4.66 8.99 20.65
C ASP A 185 -3.52 8.12 20.06
N TYR A 186 -3.09 8.43 18.83
CA TYR A 186 -2.04 7.73 18.10
C TYR A 186 -0.82 8.65 17.88
N SER A 187 -0.07 8.48 16.80
CA SER A 187 1.09 9.32 16.53
C SER A 187 0.67 10.74 16.12
N THR A 188 1.19 11.73 16.82
CA THR A 188 1.08 13.15 16.44
C THR A 188 2.28 13.64 15.64
N GLN A 189 3.24 12.75 15.33
CA GLN A 189 4.45 13.06 14.57
C GLN A 189 4.38 12.45 13.17
N PHE A 190 4.81 13.22 12.17
CA PHE A 190 4.82 12.75 10.79
C PHE A 190 5.90 11.68 10.54
N SER A 191 5.51 10.58 9.89
CA SER A 191 6.39 9.63 9.21
C SER A 191 6.28 9.80 7.69
N GLU A 192 7.41 9.79 6.99
CA GLU A 192 7.43 9.81 5.52
C GLU A 192 6.82 8.55 4.89
N THR A 193 6.66 7.48 5.68
CA THR A 193 6.23 6.17 5.19
C THR A 193 4.79 5.86 5.57
N ILE A 194 4.37 6.24 6.78
CA ILE A 194 3.04 5.91 7.32
C ILE A 194 2.27 7.12 7.83
N ALA A 195 2.71 8.32 7.44
CA ALA A 195 2.09 9.60 7.84
C ALA A 195 1.86 9.66 9.36
N TYR A 196 0.61 9.82 9.78
CA TYR A 196 0.21 9.88 11.20
C TYR A 196 -0.41 8.57 11.70
N THR A 197 -0.31 7.47 10.93
CA THR A 197 -0.83 6.14 11.33
C THR A 197 0.14 5.30 12.18
N GLY A 198 1.15 5.96 12.76
CA GLY A 198 2.04 5.35 13.74
C GLY A 198 1.36 5.13 15.10
N THR A 199 2.00 4.35 15.96
CA THR A 199 1.62 4.26 17.37
C THR A 199 1.93 5.57 18.12
N SER A 200 1.31 5.78 19.28
CA SER A 200 1.65 6.91 20.16
C SER A 200 3.07 6.84 20.73
N ALA A 201 3.66 5.64 20.81
CA ALA A 201 5.03 5.43 21.29
C ALA A 201 6.09 5.59 20.18
N ASP A 202 5.75 5.26 18.95
CA ASP A 202 6.65 5.26 17.81
C ASP A 202 5.90 5.59 16.50
N LYS A 203 6.30 6.70 15.88
CA LYS A 203 5.74 7.21 14.63
C LYS A 203 6.04 6.34 13.41
N GLU A 204 7.05 5.46 13.48
CA GLU A 204 7.44 4.59 12.38
C GLU A 204 6.81 3.18 12.47
N THR A 205 6.18 2.86 13.59
CA THR A 205 5.47 1.58 13.78
C THR A 205 3.98 1.79 13.51
N PRO A 206 3.38 1.17 12.47
CA PRO A 206 1.96 1.30 12.21
C PRO A 206 1.12 0.81 13.39
N PHE A 207 0.01 1.50 13.70
CA PHE A 207 -0.87 1.11 14.80
C PHE A 207 -1.44 -0.31 14.63
N PHE A 208 -1.56 -0.77 13.37
CA PHE A 208 -2.12 -2.07 13.02
C PHE A 208 -1.07 -3.20 12.97
N SER A 209 0.19 -2.94 13.35
CA SER A 209 1.29 -3.91 13.25
C SER A 209 1.11 -5.21 14.03
N THR A 210 0.15 -5.26 14.97
CA THR A 210 -0.08 -6.42 15.85
C THR A 210 -1.53 -6.93 15.82
N ILE A 211 -2.35 -6.45 14.90
CA ILE A 211 -3.77 -6.81 14.79
C ILE A 211 -4.08 -7.33 13.38
N SER A 212 -5.23 -8.00 13.25
CA SER A 212 -5.69 -8.52 11.95
C SER A 212 -6.05 -7.40 10.97
N TYR A 213 -6.10 -7.71 9.67
CA TYR A 213 -6.61 -6.81 8.63
C TYR A 213 -8.01 -6.27 8.99
N ALA A 214 -8.94 -7.14 9.40
CA ALA A 214 -10.29 -6.74 9.76
C ALA A 214 -10.31 -5.79 10.96
N SER A 215 -9.55 -6.11 12.01
CA SER A 215 -9.42 -5.24 13.20
C SER A 215 -8.81 -3.89 12.85
N ALA A 216 -7.84 -3.84 11.93
CA ALA A 216 -7.25 -2.60 11.48
C ALA A 216 -8.24 -1.71 10.71
N LEU A 217 -9.09 -2.30 9.86
CA LEU A 217 -10.16 -1.57 9.19
C LEU A 217 -11.26 -1.08 10.13
N GLU A 218 -11.48 -1.74 11.26
CA GLU A 218 -12.38 -1.24 12.30
C GLU A 218 -11.75 -0.09 13.09
N THR A 219 -10.49 -0.25 13.51
CA THR A 219 -9.77 0.75 14.32
C THR A 219 -9.50 2.03 13.54
N ILE A 220 -9.21 1.97 12.24
CA ILE A 220 -8.96 3.20 11.45
C ILE A 220 -10.18 4.14 11.41
N LEU A 221 -11.39 3.62 11.64
CA LEU A 221 -12.62 4.42 11.73
C LEU A 221 -12.70 5.26 13.02
N GLU A 222 -11.68 5.20 13.87
CA GLU A 222 -11.46 6.10 15.01
C GLU A 222 -10.57 7.31 14.64
N PHE A 223 -9.93 7.30 13.46
CA PHE A 223 -9.18 8.44 12.92
C PHE A 223 -10.16 9.39 12.22
N ASP A 224 -10.88 10.17 13.02
CA ASP A 224 -11.94 11.08 12.56
C ASP A 224 -11.45 12.49 12.20
N LEU A 225 -10.15 12.76 12.31
CA LEU A 225 -9.51 14.00 11.90
C LEU A 225 -8.62 13.78 10.68
N LEU A 226 -8.38 14.85 9.93
CA LEU A 226 -7.50 14.85 8.76
C LEU A 226 -6.41 15.91 8.93
N LYS A 227 -5.16 15.47 9.06
CA LYS A 227 -4.00 16.37 9.06
C LYS A 227 -3.60 16.66 7.62
N ILE A 228 -3.49 17.94 7.28
CA ILE A 228 -3.08 18.39 5.94
C ILE A 228 -1.88 19.29 6.14
N ASP A 229 -0.70 18.68 6.04
CA ASP A 229 0.56 19.44 6.05
C ASP A 229 0.64 20.32 4.80
N ALA A 230 1.35 21.45 4.93
CA ALA A 230 1.44 22.45 3.87
C ALA A 230 2.00 21.83 2.58
N GLN A 231 1.23 21.97 1.50
CA GLN A 231 1.58 21.49 0.17
C GLN A 231 1.74 22.68 -0.77
N GLU A 232 2.88 22.74 -1.45
CA GLU A 232 3.28 23.82 -2.34
C GLU A 232 3.06 23.41 -3.80
N PHE A 233 2.47 24.32 -4.57
CA PHE A 233 2.18 24.16 -5.99
C PHE A 233 2.76 25.36 -6.73
N THR A 234 3.67 25.11 -7.67
CA THR A 234 4.31 26.16 -8.46
C THR A 234 3.92 26.02 -9.92
N ASP A 235 3.50 27.12 -10.55
CA ASP A 235 3.24 27.16 -11.99
C ASP A 235 4.51 27.47 -12.81
N ASP A 236 4.41 27.41 -14.14
CA ASP A 236 5.53 27.68 -15.05
C ASP A 236 6.03 29.14 -15.00
N LEU A 237 5.27 30.04 -14.39
CA LEU A 237 5.61 31.45 -14.21
C LEU A 237 6.28 31.72 -12.85
N GLY A 238 6.40 30.70 -12.00
CA GLY A 238 6.97 30.79 -10.66
C GLY A 238 6.01 31.33 -9.61
N ASN A 239 4.71 31.40 -9.90
CA ASN A 239 3.71 31.68 -8.87
C ASN A 239 3.54 30.44 -7.99
N GLU A 240 3.52 30.66 -6.68
CA GLU A 240 3.40 29.62 -5.68
C GLU A 240 2.05 29.72 -4.97
N VAL A 241 1.32 28.61 -4.93
CA VAL A 241 0.14 28.42 -4.09
C VAL A 241 0.52 27.39 -3.04
N GLN A 242 0.35 27.75 -1.77
CA GLN A 242 0.48 26.83 -0.66
C GLN A 242 -0.90 26.57 -0.05
N ILE A 243 -1.25 25.29 0.12
CA ILE A 243 -2.50 24.85 0.74
C ILE A 243 -2.16 24.04 1.99
N ALA A 244 -2.73 24.42 3.12
CA ALA A 244 -2.55 23.74 4.40
C ALA A 244 -3.89 23.57 5.13
N GLY A 245 -4.00 22.54 5.97
CA GLY A 245 -5.14 22.37 6.87
C GLY A 245 -5.20 23.44 7.94
N ARG A 246 -6.40 23.87 8.31
CA ARG A 246 -6.63 24.74 9.45
C ARG A 246 -6.57 23.93 10.74
N GLU A 247 -6.01 24.55 11.77
CA GLU A 247 -5.87 23.95 13.10
C GLU A 247 -6.34 24.92 14.18
N LEU A 248 -6.91 24.37 15.25
CA LEU A 248 -7.25 25.08 16.47
C LEU A 248 -6.67 24.28 17.65
N ASP A 249 -5.91 24.95 18.52
CA ASP A 249 -5.27 24.30 19.68
C ASP A 249 -4.44 23.05 19.32
N ASN A 250 -3.72 23.08 18.20
CA ASN A 250 -2.94 21.99 17.60
C ASN A 250 -3.76 20.76 17.16
N LEU A 251 -5.07 20.90 16.98
CA LEU A 251 -5.92 19.88 16.39
C LEU A 251 -6.38 20.30 15.00
N PRO A 252 -6.34 19.39 14.01
CA PRO A 252 -6.95 19.63 12.71
C PRO A 252 -8.45 19.96 12.82
N LEU A 253 -8.90 20.92 12.02
CA LEU A 253 -10.32 21.22 11.86
C LEU A 253 -10.97 20.37 10.75
N SER A 254 -10.17 19.89 9.79
CA SER A 254 -10.59 18.92 8.80
C SER A 254 -10.88 17.57 9.45
N ARG A 255 -11.99 16.93 9.04
CA ARG A 255 -12.57 15.79 9.77
C ARG A 255 -13.43 14.90 8.90
N ILE A 256 -13.71 13.71 9.41
CA ILE A 256 -14.65 12.74 8.87
C ILE A 256 -15.84 12.66 9.83
N GLU A 257 -17.04 12.89 9.32
CA GLU A 257 -18.27 12.78 10.09
C GLU A 257 -19.02 11.51 9.68
N TYR A 258 -19.50 10.75 10.65
CA TYR A 258 -20.22 9.50 10.42
C TYR A 258 -21.73 9.67 10.64
N VAL A 259 -22.53 8.83 9.98
CA VAL A 259 -23.96 8.71 10.26
C VAL A 259 -24.14 8.29 11.72
N ARG A 260 -25.06 8.94 12.42
CA ARG A 260 -25.23 8.78 13.87
C ARG A 260 -25.49 7.32 14.24
N GLY A 261 -24.60 6.77 15.07
CA GLY A 261 -24.72 5.40 15.59
C GLY A 261 -24.23 4.31 14.63
N THR A 262 -23.61 4.69 13.52
CA THR A 262 -22.95 3.77 12.58
C THR A 262 -21.50 4.20 12.35
N LYS A 263 -20.76 3.44 11.55
CA LYS A 263 -19.44 3.80 11.01
C LYS A 263 -19.51 4.11 9.50
N GLU A 264 -20.69 4.40 9.01
CA GLU A 264 -20.91 4.85 7.64
C GLU A 264 -20.55 6.33 7.53
N ILE A 265 -19.74 6.70 6.54
CA ILE A 265 -19.32 8.08 6.34
C ILE A 265 -20.54 8.91 5.94
N SER A 266 -20.84 9.96 6.69
CA SER A 266 -21.85 10.95 6.31
C SER A 266 -21.24 12.02 5.42
N LYS A 267 -20.04 12.50 5.74
CA LYS A 267 -19.27 13.44 4.91
C LYS A 267 -17.82 13.55 5.39
N ILE A 268 -16.95 14.02 4.50
CA ILE A 268 -15.60 14.45 4.82
C ILE A 268 -15.53 15.97 4.65
N VAL A 269 -14.97 16.68 5.62
CA VAL A 269 -14.86 18.15 5.61
C VAL A 269 -13.39 18.53 5.62
N LEU A 270 -12.95 19.30 4.63
CA LEU A 270 -11.63 19.92 4.60
C LEU A 270 -11.79 21.40 4.95
N GLU A 271 -11.07 21.87 5.96
CA GLU A 271 -10.94 23.29 6.30
C GLU A 271 -9.50 23.72 6.02
N LEU A 272 -9.31 24.63 5.06
CA LEU A 272 -8.01 24.92 4.46
C LEU A 272 -7.68 26.41 4.54
N ASN A 273 -6.39 26.70 4.71
CA ASN A 273 -5.79 28.00 4.46
C ASN A 273 -5.06 27.93 3.11
N VAL A 274 -5.26 28.96 2.28
CA VAL A 274 -4.54 29.13 1.03
C VAL A 274 -3.65 30.36 1.14
N THR A 275 -2.41 30.23 0.68
CA THR A 275 -1.43 31.31 0.60
C THR A 275 -0.95 31.42 -0.84
N PHE A 276 -0.92 32.62 -1.41
CA PHE A 276 -0.40 32.90 -2.74
C PHE A 276 0.87 33.74 -2.63
N ASN A 277 2.00 33.24 -3.14
CA ASN A 277 3.32 33.89 -3.07
C ASN A 277 3.67 34.38 -1.66
N GLY A 278 3.38 33.54 -0.64
CA GLY A 278 3.65 33.85 0.77
C GLY A 278 2.65 34.81 1.43
N VAL A 279 1.61 35.26 0.72
CA VAL A 279 0.56 36.15 1.25
C VAL A 279 -0.72 35.33 1.46
N PRO A 280 -1.36 35.40 2.66
CA PRO A 280 -2.66 34.76 2.87
C PRO A 280 -3.67 35.20 1.81
N ASP A 281 -4.29 34.22 1.16
CA ASP A 281 -5.15 34.41 -0.01
C ASP A 281 -6.61 34.11 0.34
N ASP A 282 -6.91 32.89 0.83
CA ASP A 282 -8.29 32.47 1.09
C ASP A 282 -8.40 31.44 2.24
N ASN A 283 -9.61 31.33 2.78
CA ASN A 283 -10.05 30.24 3.66
C ASN A 283 -11.08 29.39 2.92
N VAL A 284 -10.79 28.12 2.72
CA VAL A 284 -11.61 27.22 1.91
C VAL A 284 -12.24 26.16 2.79
N ILE A 285 -13.53 25.91 2.59
CA ILE A 285 -14.22 24.76 3.16
C ILE A 285 -14.70 23.88 2.00
N GLU A 286 -14.31 22.62 1.99
CA GLU A 286 -14.84 21.62 1.06
C GLU A 286 -15.52 20.49 1.81
N VAL A 287 -16.76 20.19 1.42
CA VAL A 287 -17.60 19.15 2.01
C VAL A 287 -17.84 18.07 0.97
N TYR A 288 -17.40 16.86 1.26
CA TYR A 288 -17.52 15.67 0.42
C TYR A 288 -18.59 14.76 1.00
N THR A 289 -19.72 14.60 0.31
CA THR A 289 -20.81 13.70 0.70
C THR A 289 -20.75 12.47 -0.19
N PRO A 290 -20.72 11.23 0.33
CA PRO A 290 -20.72 10.02 -0.50
C PRO A 290 -21.88 10.05 -1.51
N ASN A 291 -21.61 9.60 -2.73
CA ASN A 291 -22.68 9.38 -3.70
C ASN A 291 -23.39 8.06 -3.37
N ASP A 292 -24.72 8.05 -3.51
CA ASP A 292 -25.54 6.82 -3.47
C ASP A 292 -25.20 5.85 -4.62
#